data_AF-R4XFB0-F1
#
_entry.id   AF-R4XFB0-F1
#
_cell.length_a   1.000
_cell.length_b   1.000
_cell.length_c   1.000
_cell.angle_alpha   90.00
_cell.angle_beta   90.00
_cell.angle_gamma   90.00
#
_symmetry.space_group_name_H-M   'P 1'
#
loop_
_entity.id
_entity.type
_entity.pdbx_description
1 polymer ?
#
loop_
_entity_poly.entity_id
_entity_poly.type
_entity_poly.pdbx_seq_one_letter_code
_entity_poly.pdbx_strand_id
1 'polypeptide(L)'
;MTGQVSIHNAEKTLDSVLKHDQAPVPNLVVTCCEAIEKWGLDVEGIYRLSAPTSAMDALRHTLLAGDMNTFSDKSMDVHAMACIVKQFFRELPDHLIPRDHQQIFLTATKLEQDEHERRIAVHQAVNDLPDANYSTLRYLIFHLRKIELHAAKNLMTASNLAIIFG
;
A
#
# COMPACT_ATOMS: atom_id res chain seq x y z
N MET A 1 -5.87 -28.03 18.07
CA MET A 1 -4.91 -27.20 18.83
C MET A 1 -4.50 -26.05 17.93
N THR A 2 -5.20 -24.93 18.09
CA THR A 2 -5.08 -23.71 17.29
C THR A 2 -3.80 -22.98 17.68
N GLY A 3 -2.79 -23.05 16.82
CA GLY A 3 -1.58 -22.26 16.96
C GLY A 3 -1.94 -20.78 16.86
N GLN A 4 -1.75 -20.05 17.95
CA GLN A 4 -1.72 -18.60 17.96
C GLN A 4 -0.60 -18.15 17.01
N VAL A 5 -0.94 -17.54 15.88
CA VAL A 5 0.03 -16.84 15.05
C VAL A 5 0.37 -15.53 15.78
N SER A 6 1.35 -15.62 16.66
CA SER A 6 2.01 -14.47 17.26
C SER A 6 2.74 -13.72 16.16
N ILE A 7 2.12 -12.66 15.65
CA ILE A 7 2.72 -11.67 14.77
C ILE A 7 3.58 -10.75 15.65
N HIS A 8 4.76 -11.21 16.01
CA HIS A 8 5.78 -10.36 16.61
C HIS A 8 7.09 -10.51 15.84
N ASN A 9 7.36 -9.48 15.03
CA ASN A 9 8.63 -8.90 14.60
C ASN A 9 9.92 -9.69 14.86
N ALA A 10 10.58 -10.10 13.77
CA ALA A 10 12.04 -9.94 13.60
C ALA A 10 12.54 -10.18 12.15
N GLU A 11 11.86 -10.97 11.31
CA GLU A 11 12.45 -11.40 10.01
C GLU A 11 11.48 -11.39 8.81
N LYS A 12 10.42 -10.58 8.83
CA LYS A 12 9.45 -10.53 7.71
C LYS A 12 9.88 -9.56 6.61
N THR A 13 10.84 -9.98 5.77
CA THR A 13 11.11 -9.27 4.50
C THR A 13 9.89 -9.35 3.58
N LEU A 14 9.78 -8.43 2.62
CA LEU A 14 8.69 -8.48 1.63
C LEU A 14 8.66 -9.83 0.89
N ASP A 15 9.82 -10.37 0.50
CA ASP A 15 9.93 -11.72 -0.10
C ASP A 15 9.37 -12.82 0.78
N SER A 16 9.63 -12.79 2.10
CA SER A 16 9.11 -13.81 3.01
C SER A 16 7.59 -13.76 3.11
N VAL A 17 7.01 -12.55 3.05
CA VAL A 17 5.55 -12.34 3.04
C VAL A 17 4.96 -12.90 1.75
N LEU A 18 5.53 -12.58 0.59
CA LEU A 18 5.05 -13.10 -0.69
C LEU A 18 5.13 -14.62 -0.79
N LYS A 19 6.22 -15.22 -0.28
CA LYS A 19 6.39 -16.68 -0.23
C LYS A 19 5.36 -17.36 0.67
N HIS A 20 5.08 -16.79 1.84
CA HIS A 20 4.04 -17.29 2.74
C HIS A 20 2.66 -17.20 2.09
N ASP A 21 2.35 -16.05 1.49
CA ASP A 21 1.07 -15.76 0.86
C ASP A 21 0.85 -16.54 -0.45
N GLN A 22 1.93 -17.08 -1.03
CA GLN A 22 1.96 -17.72 -2.35
C GLN A 22 1.34 -16.82 -3.43
N ALA A 23 1.63 -15.53 -3.33
CA ALA A 23 1.05 -14.47 -4.15
C ALA A 23 2.12 -13.46 -4.59
N PRO A 24 1.93 -12.79 -5.74
CA PRO A 24 2.88 -11.78 -6.23
C PRO A 24 2.83 -10.46 -5.45
N VAL A 25 1.80 -10.24 -4.63
CA VAL A 25 1.60 -9.04 -3.81
C VAL A 25 1.03 -9.50 -2.45
N PRO A 26 1.35 -8.84 -1.32
CA PRO A 26 0.87 -9.29 -0.01
C PRO A 26 -0.67 -9.31 0.04
N ASN A 27 -1.25 -10.43 0.48
CA ASN A 27 -2.71 -10.63 0.50
C ASN A 27 -3.43 -9.58 1.37
N LEU A 28 -2.77 -9.15 2.46
CA LEU A 28 -3.27 -8.08 3.32
C LEU A 28 -3.43 -6.76 2.54
N VAL A 29 -2.42 -6.38 1.77
CA VAL A 29 -2.44 -5.15 0.96
C VAL A 29 -3.51 -5.26 -0.12
N VAL A 30 -3.58 -6.39 -0.83
CA VAL A 30 -4.59 -6.62 -1.87
C VAL A 30 -5.99 -6.47 -1.29
N THR A 31 -6.28 -7.22 -0.23
CA THR A 31 -7.59 -7.23 0.43
C THR A 31 -8.03 -5.85 0.88
N CYS A 32 -7.16 -5.10 1.57
CA CYS A 32 -7.51 -3.76 2.03
C CYS A 32 -7.70 -2.79 0.87
N CYS A 33 -6.84 -2.84 -0.16
CA CYS A 33 -6.96 -1.99 -1.33
C CYS A 33 -8.23 -2.28 -2.14
N GLU A 34 -8.60 -3.54 -2.36
CA GLU A 34 -9.84 -3.90 -3.06
C GLU A 34 -11.08 -3.44 -2.30
N ALA A 35 -11.08 -3.55 -0.98
CA ALA A 35 -12.15 -3.04 -0.14
C ALA A 35 -12.26 -1.50 -0.19
N ILE A 36 -11.13 -0.79 -0.14
CA ILE A 36 -11.08 0.67 -0.31
C ILE A 36 -11.56 1.06 -1.72
N GLU A 37 -11.20 0.33 -2.77
CA GLU A 37 -11.71 0.60 -4.12
C GLU A 37 -13.22 0.36 -4.24
N LYS A 38 -13.75 -0.62 -3.49
CA LYS A 38 -15.17 -0.94 -3.52
C LYS A 38 -16.03 0.08 -2.76
N TRP A 39 -15.52 0.66 -1.66
CA TRP A 39 -16.33 1.46 -0.74
C TRP A 39 -15.76 2.83 -0.38
N GLY A 40 -14.46 3.05 -0.58
CA GLY A 40 -13.71 4.22 -0.14
C GLY A 40 -13.35 5.24 -1.22
N LEU A 41 -13.63 4.97 -2.51
CA LEU A 41 -13.21 5.86 -3.61
C LEU A 41 -13.76 7.29 -3.49
N ASP A 42 -14.97 7.45 -2.98
CA ASP A 42 -15.61 8.76 -2.82
C ASP A 42 -15.51 9.32 -1.39
N VAL A 43 -14.80 8.64 -0.48
CA VAL A 43 -14.69 9.03 0.92
C VAL A 43 -13.63 10.11 1.08
N GLU A 44 -14.05 11.27 1.60
CA GLU A 44 -13.17 12.42 1.79
C GLU A 44 -11.94 12.09 2.64
N GLY A 45 -10.76 12.45 2.15
CA GLY A 45 -9.52 12.28 2.90
C GLY A 45 -9.12 10.82 3.10
N ILE A 46 -9.57 9.89 2.25
CA ILE A 46 -9.05 8.52 2.24
C ILE A 46 -7.51 8.54 2.18
N TYR A 47 -6.84 7.66 2.93
CA TYR A 47 -5.40 7.69 3.25
C TYR A 47 -4.88 8.88 4.09
N ARG A 48 -5.48 10.07 4.02
CA ARG A 48 -5.09 11.23 4.85
C ARG A 48 -5.53 11.08 6.30
N LEU A 49 -6.79 10.72 6.51
CA LEU A 49 -7.37 10.61 7.85
C LEU A 49 -6.88 9.34 8.55
N SER A 50 -6.79 9.42 9.88
CA SER A 50 -6.43 8.31 10.76
C SER A 50 -7.68 7.68 11.35
N ALA A 51 -7.65 6.36 11.53
CA ALA A 51 -8.65 5.62 12.29
C ALA A 51 -8.16 5.33 13.72
N PRO A 52 -9.08 5.09 14.68
CA PRO A 52 -8.72 4.62 16.01
C PRO A 52 -7.97 3.29 15.97
N THR A 53 -6.96 3.12 16.84
CA THR A 53 -6.19 1.86 16.94
C THR A 53 -7.10 0.66 17.19
N SER A 54 -8.14 0.81 18.01
CA SER A 54 -9.12 -0.25 18.28
C SER A 54 -9.84 -0.75 17.02
N ALA A 55 -10.14 0.14 16.06
CA ALA A 55 -10.74 -0.23 14.79
C ALA A 55 -9.75 -0.99 13.90
N MET A 56 -8.48 -0.57 13.89
CA MET A 56 -7.42 -1.25 13.15
C MET A 56 -7.15 -2.65 13.71
N ASP A 57 -7.10 -2.80 15.04
CA ASP A 57 -6.86 -4.08 15.70
C ASP A 57 -8.01 -5.07 15.48
N ALA A 58 -9.25 -4.61 15.63
CA ALA A 58 -10.44 -5.41 15.33
C ALA A 58 -10.42 -5.90 13.86
N LEU A 59 -10.12 -5.00 12.93
CA LEU A 59 -10.06 -5.32 11.50
C LEU A 59 -8.93 -6.31 11.18
N ARG A 60 -7.76 -6.17 11.79
CA ARG A 60 -6.65 -7.15 11.66
C ARG A 60 -7.07 -8.54 12.11
N HIS A 61 -7.76 -8.65 13.25
CA HIS A 61 -8.26 -9.94 13.73
C HIS A 61 -9.22 -10.59 12.72
N THR A 62 -10.14 -9.82 12.13
CA THR A 62 -11.05 -10.32 11.10
C THR A 62 -10.31 -10.78 9.84
N LEU A 63 -9.35 -9.98 9.35
CA LEU A 63 -8.55 -10.31 8.17
C LEU A 63 -7.75 -11.61 8.36
N LEU A 64 -7.17 -11.80 9.55
CA LEU A 64 -6.41 -13.02 9.89
C LEU A 64 -7.31 -14.26 10.05
N ALA A 65 -8.57 -14.08 10.43
CA ALA A 65 -9.54 -15.16 10.52
C ALA A 65 -10.05 -15.63 9.14
N GLY A 66 -9.73 -14.91 8.06
CA GLY A 66 -10.20 -15.23 6.70
C GLY A 66 -11.69 -15.00 6.48
N ASP A 67 -12.37 -14.32 7.42
CA ASP A 67 -13.80 -14.05 7.34
C ASP A 67 -14.05 -12.80 6.48
N MET A 68 -13.91 -12.97 5.17
CA MET A 68 -14.16 -11.90 4.20
C MET A 68 -15.66 -11.57 4.04
N ASN A 69 -16.56 -12.44 4.53
CA ASN A 69 -18.01 -12.29 4.39
C ASN A 69 -18.59 -11.31 5.42
N THR A 70 -17.89 -11.05 6.51
CA THR A 70 -18.24 -10.01 7.49
C THR A 70 -18.05 -8.58 6.98
N PHE A 71 -17.41 -8.39 5.82
CA PHE A 71 -17.22 -7.08 5.18
C PHE A 71 -18.44 -6.58 4.37
N SER A 72 -19.60 -7.20 4.54
CA SER A 72 -20.82 -6.89 3.78
C SER A 72 -21.56 -5.64 4.27
N ASP A 73 -21.20 -5.10 5.45
CA ASP A 73 -21.91 -3.97 6.03
C ASP A 73 -21.17 -2.63 5.79
N LYS A 74 -21.93 -1.61 5.40
CA LYS A 74 -21.46 -0.25 5.05
C LYS A 74 -20.79 0.50 6.22
N SER A 75 -20.62 -0.15 7.36
CA SER A 75 -19.97 0.35 8.57
C SER A 75 -18.46 0.05 8.62
N MET A 76 -17.87 -0.45 7.54
CA MET A 76 -16.43 -0.63 7.44
C MET A 76 -15.71 0.72 7.49
N ASP A 77 -14.82 0.88 8.47
CA ASP A 77 -13.94 2.04 8.55
C ASP A 77 -12.85 1.92 7.48
N VAL A 78 -13.16 2.44 6.28
CA VAL A 78 -12.21 2.51 5.16
C VAL A 78 -10.93 3.28 5.54
N HIS A 79 -10.99 4.17 6.54
CA HIS A 79 -9.79 4.80 7.09
C HIS A 79 -8.95 3.81 7.90
N ALA A 80 -9.57 2.85 8.60
CA ALA A 80 -8.84 1.79 9.28
C ALA A 80 -8.12 0.88 8.29
N MET A 81 -8.76 0.51 7.17
CA MET A 81 -8.11 -0.20 6.07
C MET A 81 -6.93 0.59 5.48
N ALA A 82 -7.15 1.88 5.20
CA ALA A 82 -6.10 2.75 4.69
C ALA A 82 -4.92 2.85 5.68
N CYS A 83 -5.19 2.93 6.98
CA CYS A 83 -4.17 2.90 8.03
C CYS A 83 -3.43 1.57 8.10
N ILE A 84 -4.11 0.43 7.94
CA ILE A 84 -3.46 -0.89 7.90
C ILE A 84 -2.50 -0.99 6.71
N VAL A 85 -2.91 -0.53 5.52
CA VAL A 85 -2.04 -0.49 4.33
C VAL A 85 -0.80 0.38 4.59
N LYS A 86 -0.98 1.61 5.11
CA LYS A 86 0.14 2.50 5.48
C LYS A 86 1.06 1.85 6.52
N GLN A 87 0.49 1.20 7.52
CA GLN A 87 1.26 0.56 8.60
C GLN A 87 2.06 -0.63 8.08
N PHE A 88 1.49 -1.44 7.18
CA PHE A 88 2.20 -2.57 6.56
C PHE A 88 3.52 -2.10 5.91
N PHE A 89 3.47 -1.06 5.07
CA PHE A 89 4.68 -0.56 4.40
C PHE A 89 5.68 0.08 5.38
N ARG A 90 5.20 0.73 6.45
CA ARG A 90 6.05 1.31 7.49
C ARG A 90 6.74 0.26 8.36
N GLU A 91 6.15 -0.93 8.50
CA GLU A 91 6.66 -2.03 9.32
C GLU A 91 7.59 -2.98 8.55
N LEU A 92 7.74 -2.81 7.24
CA LEU A 92 8.71 -3.60 6.48
C LEU A 92 10.14 -3.34 7.00
N PRO A 93 11.01 -4.38 7.10
CA PRO A 93 12.40 -4.23 7.53
C PRO A 93 13.21 -3.28 6.62
N ASP A 94 12.86 -3.23 5.33
CA ASP A 94 13.35 -2.24 4.38
C ASP A 94 12.16 -1.63 3.61
N HIS A 95 12.36 -0.43 3.07
CA HIS A 95 11.29 0.32 2.41
C HIS A 95 10.82 -0.40 1.13
N LEU A 96 9.58 -0.13 0.71
CA LEU A 96 9.06 -0.68 -0.55
C LEU A 96 9.93 -0.30 -1.76
N ILE A 97 10.51 0.90 -1.76
CA ILE A 97 11.65 1.26 -2.60
C ILE A 97 12.90 1.08 -1.75
N PRO A 98 13.70 0.00 -1.96
CA PRO A 98 14.85 -0.31 -1.12
C PRO A 98 15.84 0.85 -1.05
N ARG A 99 16.52 1.02 0.08
CA ARG A 99 17.48 2.13 0.28
C ARG A 99 18.52 2.23 -0.83
N ASP A 100 19.03 1.08 -1.29
CA ASP A 100 20.05 1.02 -2.35
C ASP A 100 19.53 1.49 -3.72
N HIS A 101 18.21 1.53 -3.92
CA HIS A 101 17.57 2.02 -5.14
C HIS A 101 17.12 3.49 -5.02
N GLN A 102 16.99 4.04 -3.82
CA GLN A 102 16.49 5.41 -3.61
C GLN A 102 17.33 6.45 -4.35
N GLN A 103 18.65 6.29 -4.37
CA GLN A 103 19.54 7.23 -5.08
C GLN A 103 19.27 7.24 -6.60
N ILE A 104 18.91 6.10 -7.20
CA ILE A 104 18.57 5.99 -8.61
C ILE A 104 17.29 6.79 -8.90
N PHE A 105 16.26 6.63 -8.07
CA PHE A 105 15.03 7.41 -8.17
C PHE A 105 15.27 8.92 -8.00
N LEU A 106 16.06 9.33 -7.00
CA LEU A 106 16.39 10.73 -6.76
C LEU A 106 17.17 11.37 -7.91
N THR A 107 18.09 10.62 -8.53
CA THR A 107 18.82 11.10 -9.71
C THR A 107 17.89 11.20 -10.91
N ALA A 108 17.03 10.20 -11.12
CA ALA A 108 16.06 10.21 -12.22
C ALA A 108 15.09 11.40 -12.12
N THR A 109 14.59 11.74 -10.93
CA THR A 109 13.64 12.85 -10.76
C THR A 109 14.24 14.24 -10.92
N LYS A 110 15.57 14.39 -10.79
CA LYS A 110 16.32 15.65 -10.97
C LYS A 110 16.61 15.99 -12.44
N LEU A 111 16.18 15.17 -13.39
CA LEU A 111 16.23 15.51 -14.82
C LEU A 111 15.16 16.56 -15.14
N GLU A 112 15.45 17.81 -14.80
CA GLU A 112 14.50 18.93 -14.88
C GLU A 112 14.29 19.45 -16.31
N GLN A 113 15.32 19.34 -17.15
CA GLN A 113 15.35 19.99 -18.48
C GLN A 113 14.62 19.18 -19.56
N ASP A 114 14.39 17.88 -19.35
CA ASP A 114 13.71 17.02 -20.30
C ASP A 114 12.71 16.10 -19.58
N GLU A 115 11.42 16.40 -19.77
CA GLU A 115 10.33 15.64 -19.18
C GLU A 115 10.24 14.21 -19.71
N HIS A 116 10.61 13.99 -20.98
CA HIS A 116 10.60 12.68 -21.61
C HIS A 116 11.73 11.81 -21.09
N GLU A 117 12.96 12.34 -21.03
CA GLU A 117 14.09 11.64 -20.42
C GLU A 117 13.84 11.32 -18.95
N ARG A 118 13.26 12.26 -18.18
CA ARG A 118 12.87 12.01 -16.79
C ARG A 118 11.93 10.82 -16.65
N ARG A 119 10.89 10.74 -17.50
CA ARG A 119 9.94 9.63 -17.48
C ARG A 119 10.61 8.30 -17.83
N ILE A 120 11.51 8.29 -18.81
CA ILE A 120 12.27 7.09 -19.17
C ILE A 120 13.15 6.64 -18.00
N ALA A 121 13.90 7.55 -17.38
CA ALA A 121 14.78 7.24 -16.27
C ALA A 121 14.02 6.70 -15.04
N VAL A 122 12.86 7.31 -14.70
CA VAL A 122 12.00 6.79 -13.63
C VAL A 122 11.45 5.41 -13.99
N HIS A 123 11.05 5.20 -15.24
CA HIS A 123 10.55 3.90 -15.69
C HIS A 123 11.62 2.80 -15.59
N GLN A 124 12.87 3.11 -15.97
CA GLN A 124 14.01 2.21 -15.79
C GLN A 124 14.27 1.91 -14.32
N ALA A 125 14.31 2.94 -13.46
CA ALA A 125 14.49 2.77 -12.02
C ALA A 125 13.43 1.86 -11.37
N VAL A 126 12.18 1.94 -11.85
CA VAL A 126 11.11 1.02 -11.42
C VAL A 126 11.37 -0.40 -11.90
N ASN A 127 11.74 -0.60 -13.16
CA ASN A 127 11.99 -1.95 -13.72
C ASN A 127 13.24 -2.62 -13.12
N ASP A 128 14.18 -1.84 -12.58
CA ASP A 128 15.38 -2.36 -11.92
C ASP A 128 15.12 -2.84 -10.47
N LEU A 129 13.92 -2.59 -9.92
CA LEU A 129 13.57 -3.05 -8.58
C LEU A 129 13.52 -4.59 -8.51
N PRO A 130 13.83 -5.19 -7.35
CA PRO A 130 13.58 -6.60 -7.12
C PRO A 130 12.12 -6.98 -7.39
N ASP A 131 11.87 -8.19 -7.90
CA ASP A 131 10.54 -8.65 -8.33
C ASP A 131 9.43 -8.40 -7.31
N ALA A 132 9.71 -8.67 -6.02
CA ALA A 132 8.78 -8.46 -4.92
C ALA A 132 8.40 -6.98 -4.73
N ASN A 133 9.40 -6.10 -4.79
CA ASN A 133 9.24 -4.65 -4.67
C ASN A 133 8.54 -4.09 -5.91
N TYR A 134 8.95 -4.49 -7.11
CA TYR A 134 8.34 -4.07 -8.38
C TYR A 134 6.85 -4.39 -8.43
N SER A 135 6.50 -5.66 -8.21
CA SER A 135 5.11 -6.13 -8.29
C SER A 135 4.21 -5.43 -7.26
N THR A 136 4.70 -5.29 -6.03
CA THR A 136 3.98 -4.62 -4.94
C THR A 136 3.84 -3.11 -5.18
N LEU A 137 4.91 -2.43 -5.63
CA LEU A 137 4.87 -1.02 -5.97
C LEU A 137 3.93 -0.75 -7.13
N ARG A 138 4.01 -1.56 -8.19
CA ARG A 138 3.11 -1.48 -9.34
C ARG A 138 1.66 -1.58 -8.89
N TYR A 139 1.32 -2.57 -8.05
CA TYR A 139 -0.03 -2.73 -7.50
C TYR A 139 -0.47 -1.48 -6.74
N LEU A 140 0.36 -0.98 -5.81
CA LEU A 140 0.06 0.22 -5.03
C LEU A 140 -0.18 1.44 -5.92
N ILE A 141 0.66 1.68 -6.94
CA ILE A 141 0.51 2.81 -7.85
C ILE A 141 -0.80 2.73 -8.66
N PHE A 142 -1.19 1.54 -9.14
CA PHE A 142 -2.48 1.35 -9.80
C PHE A 142 -3.66 1.62 -8.86
N HIS A 143 -3.57 1.18 -7.61
CA HIS A 143 -4.58 1.47 -6.59
C HIS A 143 -4.69 2.98 -6.33
N LEU A 144 -3.56 3.66 -6.07
CA LEU A 144 -3.54 5.10 -5.81
C LEU A 144 -4.04 5.92 -7.01
N ARG A 145 -3.79 5.46 -8.24
CA ARG A 145 -4.36 6.09 -9.44
C ARG A 145 -5.87 6.03 -9.46
N LYS A 146 -6.50 4.93 -9.02
CA LYS A 146 -7.97 4.85 -8.93
C LYS A 146 -8.52 5.85 -7.90
N ILE A 147 -7.84 6.00 -6.76
CA ILE A 147 -8.20 7.01 -5.74
C ILE A 147 -8.10 8.41 -6.32
N GLU A 148 -7.00 8.74 -6.98
CA GLU A 148 -6.79 10.08 -7.54
C GLU A 148 -7.76 10.40 -8.69
N LEU A 149 -8.21 9.42 -9.47
CA LEU A 149 -9.27 9.61 -10.48
C LEU A 149 -10.59 10.10 -9.86
N HIS A 150 -10.79 9.88 -8.56
CA HIS A 150 -11.95 10.34 -7.78
C HIS A 150 -11.65 11.59 -6.94
N ALA A 151 -10.53 12.29 -7.19
CA ALA A 151 -10.09 13.45 -6.42
C ALA A 151 -11.14 14.58 -6.32
N ALA A 152 -12.05 14.68 -7.29
CA ALA A 152 -13.15 15.64 -7.25
C ALA A 152 -14.12 15.43 -6.06
N LYS A 153 -14.19 14.20 -5.52
CA LYS A 153 -15.04 13.85 -4.37
C LYS A 153 -14.21 13.58 -3.12
N ASN A 154 -13.18 12.75 -3.21
CA ASN A 154 -12.39 12.36 -2.05
C ASN A 154 -11.31 13.40 -1.65
N LEU A 155 -11.06 14.41 -2.49
CA LEU A 155 -10.08 15.49 -2.30
C LEU A 155 -8.61 15.03 -2.24
N MET A 156 -8.31 13.83 -2.74
CA MET A 156 -6.97 13.22 -2.73
C MET A 156 -6.34 13.26 -4.13
N THR A 157 -5.65 14.36 -4.44
CA THR A 157 -4.83 14.48 -5.66
C THR A 157 -3.56 13.62 -5.58
N ALA A 158 -2.88 13.43 -6.71
CA ALA A 158 -1.58 12.74 -6.76
C ALA A 158 -0.57 13.37 -5.77
N SER A 159 -0.53 14.70 -5.69
CA SER A 159 0.34 15.42 -4.74
C SER A 159 -0.04 15.15 -3.28
N ASN A 160 -1.33 15.09 -2.96
CA ASN A 160 -1.79 14.79 -1.60
C ASN A 160 -1.43 13.35 -1.19
N LEU A 161 -1.58 12.39 -2.10
CA LEU A 161 -1.20 11.00 -1.87
C LEU A 161 0.33 10.83 -1.77
N ALA A 162 1.10 11.55 -2.58
CA ALA A 162 2.56 11.52 -2.54
C ALA A 162 3.13 11.98 -1.19
N ILE A 163 2.51 12.97 -0.53
CA ILE A 163 2.93 13.39 0.82
C ILE A 163 2.70 12.29 1.87
N ILE A 164 1.71 11.43 1.66
CA ILE A 164 1.34 10.36 2.62
C ILE A 164 2.21 9.11 2.44
N PHE A 165 2.59 8.79 1.19
CA PHE A 165 3.32 7.57 0.82
C PHE A 165 4.80 7.79 0.48
N GLY A 166 5.24 9.04 0.33
CA GLY A 166 6.62 9.42 0.02
C GLY A 166 7.53 9.55 1.23
#